data_AF-A0A1W9LQX2-F1
#
_entry.id   AF-A0A1W9LQX2-F1
#
_cell.length_a   1.000
_cell.length_b   1.000
_cell.length_c   1.000
_cell.angle_alpha   90.00
_cell.angle_beta   90.00
_cell.angle_gamma   90.00
#
_symmetry.space_group_name_H-M   'P 1'
#
loop_
_entity.id
_entity.type
_entity.pdbx_description
1 polymer ?
#
loop_
_entity_poly.entity_id
_entity_poly.type
_entity_poly.pdbx_seq_one_letter_code
_entity_poly.pdbx_strand_id
1 'polypeptide(L)'
;MSDTIYATGSRNHSYLQARLAITLGNLEKYTVFTELSLDIETEYVIKEPRPDVCLYPKQRIDPVNYVLKMSEMPLLTSPEINFRAIS
;
A
#
# COMPACT_ATOMS: atom_id res chain seq x y z
N MET A 1 -5.54 -20.13 17.66
CA MET A 1 -6.81 -19.45 17.30
C MET A 1 -6.60 -17.96 17.56
N SER A 2 -5.87 -17.28 16.67
CA SER A 2 -5.41 -15.89 16.89
C SER A 2 -5.06 -15.10 15.61
N ASP A 3 -5.40 -15.60 14.41
CA ASP A 3 -5.01 -14.94 13.15
C ASP A 3 -6.19 -14.26 12.43
N THR A 4 -7.40 -14.36 12.97
CA THR A 4 -8.63 -13.97 12.25
C THR A 4 -9.06 -12.51 12.48
N ILE A 5 -8.47 -11.80 13.46
CA ILE A 5 -8.94 -10.46 13.87
C ILE A 5 -8.21 -9.32 13.14
N TYR A 6 -7.02 -9.56 12.56
CA TYR A 6 -6.16 -8.50 12.00
C TYR A 6 -6.30 -8.25 10.48
N ALA A 7 -7.19 -8.98 9.79
CA ALA A 7 -7.34 -8.89 8.33
C ALA A 7 -8.67 -8.23 7.88
N THR A 8 -9.28 -7.39 8.72
CA THR A 8 -10.53 -6.70 8.37
C THR A 8 -10.26 -5.21 8.23
N GLY A 9 -10.36 -4.70 6.99
CA GLY A 9 -10.28 -3.27 6.73
C GLY A 9 -11.27 -2.52 7.61
N SER A 10 -10.77 -1.70 8.53
CA SER A 10 -11.62 -0.89 9.40
C SER A 10 -12.12 0.34 8.65
N ARG A 11 -13.33 0.82 8.96
CA ARG A 11 -13.91 2.02 8.32
C ARG A 11 -12.94 3.21 8.32
N ASN A 12 -12.27 3.43 9.45
CA ASN A 12 -11.34 4.55 9.60
C ASN A 12 -10.08 4.33 8.76
N HIS A 13 -9.55 3.11 8.76
CA HIS A 13 -8.38 2.75 7.95
C HIS A 13 -8.67 2.94 6.45
N SER A 14 -9.79 2.42 5.96
CA SER A 14 -10.19 2.61 4.54
C SER A 14 -10.41 4.08 4.20
N TYR A 15 -11.01 4.87 5.10
CA TYR A 15 -11.16 6.31 4.91
C TYR A 15 -9.80 7.01 4.79
N LEU A 16 -8.86 6.70 5.68
CA LEU A 16 -7.54 7.31 5.69
C LEU A 16 -6.69 6.91 4.49
N GLN A 17 -6.67 5.63 4.14
CA GLN A 17 -6.00 5.11 2.94
C GLN A 17 -6.50 5.84 1.70
N ALA A 18 -7.83 5.96 1.53
CA ALA A 18 -8.43 6.68 0.40
C ALA A 18 -8.06 8.17 0.40
N ARG A 19 -8.15 8.85 1.56
CA ARG A 19 -7.80 10.27 1.67
C ARG A 19 -6.33 10.53 1.39
N LEU A 20 -5.44 9.66 1.86
CA LEU A 20 -4.01 9.74 1.59
C LEU A 20 -3.73 9.52 0.11
N ALA A 21 -4.33 8.49 -0.50
CA ALA A 21 -4.16 8.19 -1.91
C ALA A 21 -4.61 9.34 -2.81
N ILE A 22 -5.79 9.93 -2.53
CA ILE A 22 -6.28 11.10 -3.28
C ILE A 22 -5.35 12.31 -3.09
N THR A 23 -4.95 12.60 -1.86
CA THR A 23 -4.11 13.77 -1.57
C THR A 23 -2.76 13.67 -2.27
N LEU A 24 -2.11 12.51 -2.22
CA LEU A 24 -0.84 12.26 -2.90
C LEU A 24 -1.00 12.22 -4.43
N GLY A 25 -2.10 11.65 -4.93
CA GLY A 25 -2.42 11.63 -6.36
C GLY A 25 -2.62 13.02 -6.96
N ASN A 26 -3.27 13.92 -6.21
CA ASN A 26 -3.50 15.32 -6.61
C ASN A 26 -2.22 16.15 -6.70
N LEU A 27 -1.08 15.67 -6.19
CA LEU A 27 0.21 16.34 -6.40
C LEU A 27 0.71 16.21 -7.83
N GLU A 28 0.14 15.29 -8.62
CA GLU A 28 0.48 14.97 -10.02
C GLU A 28 1.93 14.54 -10.30
N LYS A 29 2.80 14.58 -9.28
CA LYS A 29 4.20 14.15 -9.31
C LYS A 29 4.40 12.66 -9.10
N TYR A 30 3.36 11.97 -8.63
CA TYR A 30 3.43 10.59 -8.20
C TYR A 30 2.34 9.72 -8.81
N THR A 31 2.60 8.43 -8.79
CA THR A 31 1.61 7.37 -9.02
C THR A 31 1.40 6.64 -7.72
N VAL A 32 0.15 6.57 -7.27
CA VAL A 32 -0.20 5.98 -5.97
C VAL A 32 -0.92 4.66 -6.21
N PHE A 33 -0.50 3.61 -5.51
CA PHE A 33 -1.19 2.32 -5.48
C PHE A 33 -1.58 1.97 -4.06
N THR A 34 -2.74 1.34 -3.90
CA THR A 34 -3.23 0.81 -2.62
C THR A 34 -3.22 -0.70 -2.67
N GLU A 35 -2.86 -1.37 -1.58
CA GLU A 35 -2.82 -2.84 -1.47
C GLU A 35 -1.95 -3.53 -2.54
N LEU A 36 -0.86 -2.89 -2.98
CA LEU A 36 0.04 -3.46 -3.99
C LEU A 36 1.00 -4.48 -3.36
N SER A 37 1.00 -5.71 -3.87
CA SER A 37 1.98 -6.73 -3.46
C SER A 37 3.36 -6.40 -4.02
N LEU A 38 4.37 -6.43 -3.16
CA LEU A 38 5.76 -6.23 -3.55
C LEU A 38 6.48 -7.57 -3.68
N ASP A 39 7.24 -7.71 -4.75
CA ASP A 39 8.11 -8.88 -4.97
C ASP A 39 9.47 -8.61 -4.33
N ILE A 40 9.58 -8.94 -3.04
CA ILE A 40 10.82 -8.77 -2.30
C ILE A 40 11.42 -10.16 -2.05
N GLU A 41 12.39 -10.54 -2.87
CA GLU A 41 13.22 -11.72 -2.65
C GLU A 41 14.17 -11.45 -1.47
N THR A 42 13.71 -11.69 -0.24
CA THR A 42 14.61 -11.77 0.91
C THR A 42 14.34 -13.05 1.68
N GLU A 43 15.41 -13.68 2.13
CA GLU A 43 15.42 -14.91 2.92
C GLU A 43 14.71 -14.78 4.28
N TYR A 44 14.30 -13.56 4.67
CA TYR A 44 13.73 -13.24 5.98
C TYR A 44 12.25 -12.81 5.94
N VAL A 45 11.62 -12.80 4.75
CA VAL A 45 10.22 -12.37 4.60
C VAL A 45 9.30 -13.59 4.71
N ILE A 46 8.63 -13.72 5.86
CA ILE A 46 7.71 -14.83 6.19
C ILE A 46 6.38 -14.71 5.41
N LYS A 47 6.02 -13.51 4.95
CA LYS A 47 4.78 -13.22 4.23
C LYS A 47 4.98 -12.09 3.23
N GLU A 48 4.41 -12.23 2.03
CA GLU A 48 4.46 -11.20 0.98
C GLU A 48 4.04 -9.83 1.53
N PRO A 49 4.92 -8.80 1.43
CA PRO A 49 4.62 -7.48 1.94
C PRO A 49 3.62 -6.79 1.01
N ARG A 50 2.52 -6.34 1.61
CA ARG A 50 1.45 -5.60 0.94
C ARG A 50 1.11 -4.35 1.75
N PRO A 51 1.78 -3.22 1.49
CA PRO A 51 1.51 -1.97 2.18
C PRO A 51 0.12 -1.41 1.83
N ASP A 52 -0.43 -0.61 2.74
CA ASP A 52 -1.71 0.08 2.51
C ASP A 52 -1.59 1.06 1.33
N VAL A 53 -0.46 1.78 1.24
CA VAL A 53 -0.17 2.76 0.20
C VAL A 53 1.29 2.65 -0.25
N CYS A 54 1.49 2.58 -1.56
CA CYS A 54 2.79 2.65 -2.23
C CYS A 54 2.86 3.89 -3.12
N LEU A 55 3.97 4.63 -3.03
CA LEU A 55 4.22 5.82 -3.83
C LEU A 55 5.37 5.60 -4.82
N TYR A 56 5.11 5.82 -6.10
CA TYR A 56 6.11 5.78 -7.17
C TYR A 56 6.23 7.14 -7.85
N PRO A 57 7.33 7.44 -8.56
CA PRO A 57 7.35 8.54 -9.51
C PRO A 57 6.16 8.48 -10.47
N LYS A 58 5.79 9.62 -11.06
CA LYS A 58 4.73 9.63 -12.08
C LYS A 58 5.11 8.69 -13.23
N GLN A 59 4.28 7.68 -13.46
CA GLN A 59 4.47 6.68 -14.50
C GLN A 59 3.16 6.43 -15.23
N ARG A 60 3.26 5.93 -16.46
CA ARG A 60 2.10 5.52 -17.25
C ARG A 60 1.62 4.17 -16.74
N ILE A 61 0.32 4.01 -16.60
CA ILE A 61 -0.30 2.72 -16.30
C ILE A 61 -0.61 2.02 -17.61
N ASP A 62 -0.17 0.78 -17.73
CA ASP A 62 -0.57 -0.10 -18.81
C ASP A 62 -1.74 -0.97 -18.33
N PRO A 63 -2.98 -0.73 -18.80
CA PRO A 63 -4.14 -1.50 -18.36
C PRO A 63 -4.19 -2.92 -18.96
N VAL A 64 -3.37 -3.22 -19.97
CA VAL A 64 -3.35 -4.55 -20.63
C VAL A 64 -2.36 -5.47 -19.94
N ASN A 65 -1.18 -4.93 -19.57
CA ASN A 65 -0.16 -5.68 -18.84
C ASN A 65 -0.39 -5.57 -17.33
N TYR A 66 -1.25 -6.43 -16.81
CA TYR A 66 -1.58 -6.45 -15.39
C TYR A 66 -0.38 -6.91 -14.55
N VAL A 67 0.20 -6.00 -13.78
CA VAL A 67 1.28 -6.32 -12.84
C VAL A 67 0.67 -6.82 -11.53
N LEU A 68 0.77 -8.13 -11.29
CA LEU A 68 0.30 -8.76 -10.05
C LEU A 68 1.20 -8.47 -8.84
N LYS A 69 2.50 -8.32 -9.07
CA LYS A 69 3.52 -8.04 -8.06
C LYS A 69 4.54 -7.08 -8.62
N MET A 70 4.87 -6.05 -7.84
CA MET A 70 5.84 -5.05 -8.26
C MET A 70 7.21 -5.39 -7.70
N SER A 71 8.18 -5.63 -8.58
CA SER A 71 9.58 -5.87 -8.21
C SER A 71 10.35 -4.58 -7.91
N GLU A 72 9.91 -3.45 -8.48
CA GLU A 72 10.48 -2.15 -8.16
C GLU A 72 10.01 -1.68 -6.78
N MET A 73 10.97 -1.30 -5.93
CA MET A 73 10.66 -0.75 -4.61
C MET A 73 10.05 0.65 -4.73
N PRO A 74 8.94 0.93 -4.02
CA PRO A 74 8.36 2.27 -3.99
C PRO A 74 9.26 3.26 -3.25
N LEU A 75 9.11 4.55 -3.57
CA LEU A 75 9.80 5.65 -2.89
C LEU A 75 9.41 5.77 -1.41
N LEU A 76 8.16 5.38 -1.11
CA LEU A 76 7.59 5.37 0.22
C LEU A 76 6.54 4.27 0.33
N THR A 77 6.56 3.52 1.44
CA THR A 77 5.48 2.63 1.85
C THR A 77 4.89 3.09 3.17
N SER A 78 3.58 2.90 3.34
CA SER A 78 2.96 2.87 4.66
C SER A 78 2.50 1.44 4.95
N PRO A 79 3.20 0.69 5.82
CA PRO A 79 2.87 -0.71 6.09
C PRO A 79 1.60 -0.88 6.94
N GLU A 80 1.22 0.13 7.73
CA GLU A 80 -0.03 0.13 8.51
C GLU A 80 -0.38 1.57 8.96
N ILE A 81 -1.58 2.07 8.61
CA ILE A 81 -2.15 3.28 9.22
C ILE A 81 -2.92 2.89 10.49
N ASN A 82 -2.25 2.90 11.65
CA ASN A 82 -2.86 2.57 12.95
C ASN A 82 -2.89 3.78 13.89
N PHE A 83 -4.10 4.23 14.28
CA PHE A 83 -4.30 5.24 15.31
C PHE A 83 -4.46 4.55 16.67
N ARG A 84 -3.37 4.39 17.43
CA ARG A 84 -3.50 4.44 18.88
C ARG A 84 -3.75 5.90 19.25
N ALA A 85 -5.02 6.19 19.51
CA ALA A 85 -5.48 7.49 19.93
C ALA A 85 -4.62 8.02 21.08
N ILE A 86 -4.15 9.26 20.92
CA ILE A 86 -3.85 10.12 22.05
C ILE A 86 -5.21 10.30 22.76
N SER A 87 -5.41 9.52 23.81
CA SER A 87 -6.46 9.69 24.84
C SER A 87 -5.79 9.74 26.19
#